data_AF-A0AAN8C4R3-F1
#
_entry.id   AF-A0AAN8C4R3-F1
#
_cell.length_a   1.000
_cell.length_b   1.000
_cell.length_c   1.000
_cell.angle_alpha   90.00
_cell.angle_beta   90.00
_cell.angle_gamma   90.00
#
_symmetry.space_group_name_H-M   'P 1'
#
loop_
_entity.id
_entity.type
_entity.pdbx_description
1 polymer ?
#
loop_
_entity_poly.entity_id
_entity_poly.type
_entity_poly.pdbx_seq_one_letter_code
_entity_poly.pdbx_strand_id
1 'polypeptide(L)'
;MEARFVYVFILGILFTGTKDLLRSQIITSDARLKSRGLWEIYSGLVLLVTLLFRAHNLPVLCCCLLIQTLMAQFIWKKLHYDAAQTTIMHYWFGQAFFYFQGNSNNIATVDISVGFVGLESYVEAPAIFLTALSTYAGPLLWACHLVCFLSSQRDRSPVAVGHGCYCLALLRSVPAAAYIVLVTTLRYHLFIWSVFSPKLLYEAMHLLLTAGVCLFFNTMEQSHTASKS
;
A
#
# COMPACT_ATOMS: atom_id res chain seq x y z
N MET A 1 25.45 -0.92 -12.77
CA MET A 1 25.67 0.54 -12.61
C MET A 1 24.39 1.35 -12.76
N GLU A 2 23.62 1.17 -13.84
CA GLU A 2 22.43 2.00 -14.13
C GLU A 2 21.30 1.90 -13.08
N ALA A 3 20.90 0.69 -12.68
CA ALA A 3 19.84 0.51 -11.67
C ALA A 3 20.18 1.13 -10.30
N ARG A 4 21.47 1.14 -9.92
CA ARG A 4 21.93 1.73 -8.64
C ARG A 4 21.71 3.24 -8.59
N PHE A 5 21.95 3.91 -9.70
CA PHE A 5 21.71 5.36 -9.81
C PHE A 5 20.22 5.68 -9.64
N VAL A 6 19.35 4.86 -10.23
CA VAL A 6 17.89 4.98 -10.07
C VAL A 6 17.47 4.80 -8.62
N TYR A 7 18.04 3.82 -7.90
CA TYR A 7 17.77 3.64 -6.46
C TYR A 7 18.19 4.85 -5.63
N VAL A 8 19.34 5.48 -5.92
CA VAL A 8 19.76 6.70 -5.21
C VAL A 8 18.75 7.83 -5.40
N PHE A 9 18.27 8.02 -6.63
CA PHE A 9 17.26 9.03 -6.92
C PHE A 9 15.94 8.76 -6.19
N ILE A 10 15.45 7.52 -6.24
CA ILE A 10 14.24 7.10 -5.52
C ILE A 10 14.38 7.29 -4.01
N LEU A 11 15.52 6.86 -3.44
CA LEU A 11 15.80 7.02 -2.02
C LEU A 11 15.89 8.48 -1.62
N GLY A 12 16.41 9.35 -2.49
CA GLY A 12 16.43 10.79 -2.29
C GLY A 12 15.02 11.41 -2.20
N ILE A 13 14.08 10.97 -3.04
CA ILE A 13 12.68 11.40 -3.00
C ILE A 13 12.02 10.91 -1.70
N LEU A 14 12.18 9.61 -1.37
CA LEU A 14 11.64 9.03 -0.14
C LEU A 14 12.20 9.73 1.11
N PHE A 15 13.49 10.05 1.11
CA PHE A 15 14.15 10.78 2.19
C PHE A 15 13.59 12.20 2.33
N THR A 16 13.41 12.91 1.21
CA THR A 16 12.86 14.27 1.21
C THR A 16 11.43 14.29 1.76
N GLY A 17 10.58 13.38 1.29
CA GLY A 17 9.20 13.26 1.77
C GLY A 17 9.12 12.87 3.25
N THR A 18 9.97 11.93 3.70
CA THR A 18 10.04 11.53 5.12
C THR A 18 10.53 12.66 6.02
N LYS A 19 11.54 13.42 5.57
CA LYS A 19 12.03 14.61 6.27
C LYS A 19 10.92 15.65 6.43
N ASP A 20 10.18 15.94 5.36
CA ASP A 20 9.08 16.92 5.40
C ASP A 20 7.94 16.43 6.29
N LEU A 21 7.67 15.12 6.28
CA LEU A 21 6.71 14.48 7.19
C LEU A 21 7.12 14.64 8.66
N LEU A 22 8.36 14.30 9.00
CA LEU A 22 8.89 14.42 10.37
C LEU A 22 8.91 15.89 10.83
N ARG A 23 9.30 16.81 9.95
CA ARG A 23 9.29 18.26 10.23
C ARG A 23 7.87 18.75 10.54
N SER A 24 6.86 18.24 9.82
CA SER A 24 5.44 18.57 10.07
C SER A 24 4.89 18.00 11.39
N GLN A 25 5.57 17.02 11.99
CA GLN A 25 5.18 16.45 13.28
C GLN A 25 5.90 17.13 14.44
N ILE A 26 7.19 17.43 14.29
CA ILE A 26 8.06 17.85 15.40
C ILE A 26 8.15 19.37 15.53
N ILE A 27 8.23 20.10 14.40
CA ILE A 27 8.64 21.51 14.41
C ILE A 27 7.45 22.44 14.16
N THR A 28 6.57 22.07 13.24
CA THR A 28 5.41 22.88 12.85
C THR A 28 4.23 21.97 12.61
N SER A 29 3.09 22.14 13.30
CA SER A 29 1.85 21.40 13.01
C SER A 29 1.19 21.88 11.70
N ASP A 30 1.93 21.86 10.60
CA ASP A 30 1.50 22.30 9.27
C ASP A 30 0.92 21.13 8.47
N ALA A 31 -0.41 21.11 8.35
CA ALA A 31 -1.14 20.11 7.58
C ALA A 31 -0.74 20.08 6.09
N ARG A 32 -0.31 21.22 5.52
CA ARG A 32 0.11 21.29 4.11
C ARG A 32 1.44 20.60 3.90
N LEU A 33 2.40 20.80 4.82
CA LEU A 33 3.69 20.12 4.79
C LEU A 33 3.54 18.61 4.97
N LYS A 34 2.67 18.18 5.91
CA LYS A 34 2.30 16.77 6.09
C LYS A 34 1.75 16.16 4.80
N SER A 35 0.77 16.80 4.18
CA SER A 35 0.18 16.31 2.93
C SER A 35 1.22 16.23 1.81
N ARG A 36 2.10 17.24 1.69
CA ARG A 36 3.15 17.25 0.68
C ARG A 36 4.15 16.10 0.86
N GLY A 37 4.64 15.89 2.09
CA GLY A 37 5.56 14.80 2.39
C GLY A 37 4.97 13.42 2.06
N LEU A 38 3.68 13.20 2.34
CA LEU A 38 2.97 11.97 1.95
C LEU A 38 2.92 11.77 0.43
N TRP A 39 2.64 12.81 -0.35
CA TRP A 39 2.64 12.74 -1.82
C TRP A 39 4.04 12.51 -2.41
N GLU A 40 5.09 13.04 -1.77
CA GLU A 40 6.48 12.78 -2.16
C GLU A 40 6.87 11.32 -1.87
N ILE A 41 6.51 10.78 -0.70
CA ILE A 41 6.70 9.36 -0.38
C ILE A 41 5.94 8.48 -1.38
N TYR A 42 4.69 8.83 -1.68
CA TYR A 42 3.87 8.10 -2.67
C TYR A 42 4.52 8.10 -4.06
N SER A 43 5.03 9.24 -4.51
CA SER A 43 5.75 9.36 -5.78
C SER A 43 7.01 8.48 -5.80
N GLY A 44 7.79 8.48 -4.70
CA GLY A 44 8.95 7.61 -4.55
C GLY A 44 8.59 6.12 -4.60
N LEU A 45 7.49 5.74 -3.96
CA LEU A 45 6.96 4.37 -4.00
C LEU A 45 6.52 3.96 -5.41
N VAL A 46 5.82 4.83 -6.14
CA VAL A 46 5.43 4.57 -7.54
C VAL A 46 6.65 4.37 -8.43
N LEU A 47 7.69 5.19 -8.27
CA LEU A 47 8.94 5.04 -9.01
C LEU A 47 9.66 3.73 -8.66
N LEU A 48 9.67 3.34 -7.38
CA LEU A 48 10.23 2.06 -6.93
C LEU A 48 9.47 0.87 -7.53
N VAL A 49 8.15 0.91 -7.51
CA VAL A 49 7.31 -0.12 -8.15
C VAL A 49 7.53 -0.16 -9.66
N THR A 50 7.67 1.01 -10.31
CA THR A 50 7.96 1.11 -11.75
C THR A 50 9.29 0.44 -12.10
N LEU A 51 10.32 0.62 -11.26
CA LEU A 51 11.62 -0.02 -11.43
C LEU A 51 11.55 -1.56 -11.26
N LEU A 52 10.68 -2.04 -10.38
CA LEU A 52 10.51 -3.47 -10.09
C LEU A 52 9.62 -4.20 -11.10
N PHE A 53 8.71 -3.48 -11.76
CA PHE A 53 7.78 -4.08 -12.71
C PHE A 53 8.47 -4.41 -14.04
N ARG A 54 8.18 -5.59 -14.57
CA ARG A 54 8.51 -5.93 -15.95
C ARG A 54 7.75 -5.04 -16.92
N ALA A 55 8.32 -4.82 -18.10
CA ALA A 55 7.77 -3.94 -19.14
C ALA A 55 6.28 -4.20 -19.46
N HIS A 56 5.83 -5.46 -19.42
CA HIS A 56 4.43 -5.81 -19.69
C HIS A 56 3.44 -5.37 -18.61
N ASN A 57 3.89 -5.14 -17.36
CA ASN A 57 3.06 -4.70 -16.25
C ASN A 57 3.00 -3.16 -16.13
N LEU A 58 3.86 -2.43 -16.84
CA LEU A 58 3.87 -0.97 -16.84
C LEU A 58 2.58 -0.34 -17.36
N PRO A 59 1.92 -0.84 -18.43
CA PRO A 59 0.63 -0.31 -18.85
C PRO A 59 -0.45 -0.43 -17.77
N VAL A 60 -0.46 -1.54 -17.02
CA VAL A 60 -1.40 -1.75 -15.91
C VAL A 60 -1.14 -0.73 -14.79
N LEU A 61 0.13 -0.45 -14.48
CA LEU A 61 0.49 0.60 -13.52
C LEU A 61 0.04 2.00 -14.00
N CYS A 62 0.25 2.34 -15.27
CA CYS A 62 -0.23 3.60 -15.84
C CYS A 62 -1.76 3.72 -15.73
N CYS A 63 -2.49 2.65 -16.06
CA CYS A 63 -3.95 2.60 -15.88
C CYS A 63 -4.35 2.76 -14.41
N CYS A 64 -3.59 2.17 -13.48
CA CYS A 64 -3.81 2.34 -12.04
C CYS A 64 -3.74 3.81 -11.63
N LEU A 65 -2.67 4.51 -12.01
CA LEU A 65 -2.48 5.92 -11.68
C LEU A 65 -3.53 6.82 -12.36
N LEU A 66 -3.91 6.50 -13.60
CA LEU A 66 -4.97 7.19 -14.32
C LEU A 66 -6.31 7.05 -13.59
N ILE A 67 -6.71 5.82 -13.22
CA ILE A 67 -7.96 5.57 -12.50
C ILE A 67 -7.95 6.28 -11.15
N GLN A 68 -6.87 6.20 -10.38
CA GLN A 68 -6.74 6.94 -9.11
C GLN A 68 -6.97 8.44 -9.29
N THR A 69 -6.34 9.04 -10.32
CA THR A 69 -6.48 10.47 -10.62
C THR A 69 -7.91 10.82 -11.03
N LEU A 70 -8.52 10.04 -11.93
CA LEU A 70 -9.88 10.26 -12.39
C LEU A 70 -10.90 10.13 -11.25
N MET A 71 -10.79 9.08 -10.43
CA MET A 71 -11.67 8.86 -9.28
C MET A 71 -11.53 9.99 -8.26
N ALA A 72 -10.30 10.42 -7.95
CA ALA A 72 -10.05 11.48 -7.00
C ALA A 72 -10.57 12.84 -7.47
N GLN A 73 -10.39 13.19 -8.74
CA GLN A 73 -10.79 14.50 -9.27
C GLN A 73 -12.28 14.59 -9.60
N PHE A 74 -12.84 13.55 -10.23
CA PHE A 74 -14.20 13.62 -10.78
C PHE A 74 -15.27 13.01 -9.88
N ILE A 75 -14.92 12.07 -9.00
CA ILE A 75 -15.91 11.29 -8.25
C ILE A 75 -15.84 11.61 -6.76
N TRP A 76 -14.75 11.26 -6.07
CA TRP A 76 -14.70 11.39 -4.61
C TRP A 76 -14.77 12.84 -4.12
N LYS A 77 -14.09 13.76 -4.81
CA LYS A 77 -14.15 15.19 -4.46
C LYS A 77 -15.48 15.84 -4.82
N LYS A 78 -16.04 15.54 -5.99
CA LYS A 78 -17.29 16.19 -6.46
C LYS A 78 -18.53 15.68 -5.75
N LEU A 79 -18.57 14.38 -5.43
CA LEU A 79 -19.76 13.73 -4.88
C LEU A 79 -19.76 13.70 -3.34
N HIS A 80 -18.75 14.30 -2.69
CA HIS A 80 -18.62 14.39 -1.23
C HIS A 80 -18.76 13.04 -0.49
N TYR A 81 -18.30 11.94 -1.12
CA TYR A 81 -18.38 10.59 -0.54
C TYR A 81 -17.64 10.49 0.78
N ASP A 82 -18.25 9.89 1.81
CA ASP A 82 -17.65 9.75 3.13
C ASP A 82 -16.32 8.95 3.12
N ALA A 83 -15.52 9.09 4.18
CA ALA A 83 -14.24 8.42 4.31
C ALA A 83 -14.36 6.89 4.26
N ALA A 84 -15.43 6.31 4.81
CA ALA A 84 -15.67 4.87 4.75
C ALA A 84 -15.93 4.39 3.31
N GLN A 85 -16.80 5.08 2.57
CA GLN A 85 -17.11 4.75 1.17
C GLN A 85 -15.87 4.88 0.28
N THR A 86 -15.11 5.96 0.47
CA THR A 86 -13.83 6.17 -0.21
C THR A 86 -12.86 5.01 0.08
N THR A 87 -12.76 4.58 1.34
CA THR A 87 -11.91 3.47 1.76
C THR A 87 -12.31 2.14 1.13
N ILE A 88 -13.61 1.81 1.11
CA ILE A 88 -14.14 0.59 0.47
C ILE A 88 -13.74 0.54 -1.01
N MET A 89 -13.90 1.65 -1.73
CA MET A 89 -13.52 1.72 -3.14
C MET A 89 -12.01 1.52 -3.33
N HIS A 90 -11.16 2.18 -2.53
CA HIS A 90 -9.71 2.00 -2.62
C HIS A 90 -9.29 0.56 -2.32
N TYR A 91 -9.91 -0.06 -1.31
CA TYR A 91 -9.70 -1.46 -0.97
C TYR A 91 -10.02 -2.40 -2.14
N TRP A 92 -11.16 -2.21 -2.81
CA TRP A 92 -11.57 -3.07 -3.93
C TRP A 92 -10.70 -2.86 -5.16
N PHE A 93 -10.37 -1.61 -5.50
CA PHE A 93 -9.44 -1.35 -6.59
C PHE A 93 -8.05 -1.93 -6.29
N GLY A 94 -7.57 -1.83 -5.05
CA GLY A 94 -6.32 -2.48 -4.64
C GLY A 94 -6.31 -3.98 -4.93
N GLN A 95 -7.40 -4.69 -4.58
CA GLN A 95 -7.53 -6.12 -4.91
C GLN A 95 -7.64 -6.37 -6.41
N ALA A 96 -8.38 -5.54 -7.14
CA ALA A 96 -8.51 -5.70 -8.59
C ALA A 96 -7.15 -5.56 -9.27
N PHE A 97 -6.36 -4.56 -8.88
CA PHE A 97 -5.03 -4.31 -9.43
C PHE A 97 -4.00 -5.38 -9.06
N PHE A 98 -4.15 -6.04 -7.90
CA PHE A 98 -3.38 -7.26 -7.60
C PHE A 98 -3.54 -8.30 -8.71
N TYR A 99 -4.78 -8.62 -9.09
CA TYR A 99 -5.07 -9.62 -10.13
C TYR A 99 -4.83 -9.13 -11.56
N PHE A 100 -5.06 -7.85 -11.86
CA PHE A 100 -4.80 -7.29 -13.21
C PHE A 100 -3.33 -7.30 -13.60
N GLN A 101 -2.42 -7.36 -12.62
CA GLN A 101 -1.00 -7.55 -12.86
C GLN A 101 -0.64 -9.01 -13.21
N GLY A 102 -1.61 -9.93 -13.21
CA GLY A 102 -1.39 -11.36 -13.45
C GLY A 102 -0.96 -12.13 -12.20
N ASN A 103 -1.00 -11.52 -11.00
CA ASN A 103 -0.82 -12.26 -9.76
C ASN A 103 -1.99 -13.22 -9.54
N SER A 104 -1.73 -14.28 -8.79
CA SER A 104 -2.74 -15.22 -8.33
C SER A 104 -2.51 -15.55 -6.85
N ASN A 105 -3.31 -16.47 -6.30
CA ASN A 105 -3.08 -17.01 -4.96
C ASN A 105 -2.17 -18.26 -4.97
N ASN A 106 -1.37 -18.45 -6.02
CA ASN A 106 -0.40 -19.53 -6.14
C ASN A 106 1.02 -18.97 -6.01
N ILE A 107 1.84 -19.57 -5.15
CA ILE A 107 3.25 -19.19 -4.92
C ILE A 107 4.06 -19.17 -6.22
N ALA A 108 3.71 -20.02 -7.20
CA ALA A 108 4.37 -20.03 -8.51
C ALA A 108 4.24 -18.72 -9.30
N THR A 109 3.27 -17.86 -8.95
CA THR A 109 3.11 -16.54 -9.58
C THR A 109 3.97 -15.44 -8.95
N VAL A 110 4.63 -15.71 -7.82
CA VAL A 110 5.57 -14.76 -7.21
C VAL A 110 6.86 -14.71 -8.03
N ASP A 111 7.12 -13.59 -8.68
CA ASP A 111 8.36 -13.37 -9.41
C ASP A 111 9.49 -12.99 -8.45
N ILE A 112 10.34 -13.95 -8.08
CA ILE A 112 11.48 -13.72 -7.18
C ILE A 112 12.60 -12.94 -7.89
N SER A 113 12.67 -13.00 -9.23
CA SER A 113 13.76 -12.37 -9.98
C SER A 113 13.79 -10.84 -9.82
N VAL A 114 12.62 -10.21 -9.58
CA VAL A 114 12.53 -8.77 -9.32
C VAL A 114 13.23 -8.35 -8.02
N GLY A 115 13.38 -9.28 -7.07
CA GLY A 115 14.06 -9.04 -5.80
C GLY A 115 15.55 -8.75 -5.97
N PHE A 116 16.13 -9.16 -7.10
CA PHE A 116 17.55 -8.99 -7.39
C PHE A 116 17.86 -7.78 -8.29
N VAL A 117 16.85 -6.98 -8.64
CA VAL A 117 17.05 -5.79 -9.49
C VAL A 117 17.97 -4.80 -8.76
N GLY A 118 19.19 -4.63 -9.29
CA GLY A 118 20.20 -3.71 -8.77
C GLY A 118 21.18 -4.30 -7.73
N LEU A 119 21.02 -5.57 -7.35
CA LEU A 119 21.96 -6.29 -6.48
C LEU A 119 23.06 -6.99 -7.31
N GLU A 120 24.31 -6.90 -6.88
CA GLU A 120 25.46 -7.60 -7.52
C GLU A 120 25.74 -8.97 -6.89
N SER A 121 25.35 -9.13 -5.62
CA SER A 121 25.49 -10.37 -4.87
C SER A 121 24.15 -10.73 -4.24
N TYR A 122 23.97 -12.02 -3.96
CA TYR A 122 22.79 -12.50 -3.23
C TYR A 122 22.83 -11.92 -1.81
N VAL A 123 21.84 -11.07 -1.52
CA VAL A 123 21.54 -10.62 -0.16
C VAL A 123 20.07 -10.93 0.08
N GLU A 124 19.81 -11.79 1.05
CA GLU A 124 18.48 -12.36 1.29
C GLU A 124 17.43 -11.30 1.63
N ALA A 125 17.71 -10.44 2.61
CA ALA A 125 16.71 -9.50 3.14
C ALA A 125 16.19 -8.49 2.10
N PRO A 126 17.03 -7.78 1.32
CA PRO A 126 16.55 -6.89 0.26
C PRO A 126 15.80 -7.65 -0.84
N ALA A 127 16.24 -8.86 -1.19
CA ALA A 127 15.57 -9.66 -2.22
C ALA A 127 14.14 -10.01 -1.81
N ILE A 128 13.95 -10.50 -0.58
CA ILE A 128 12.62 -10.80 -0.02
C ILE A 128 11.75 -9.55 0.00
N PHE A 129 12.30 -8.42 0.48
CA PHE A 129 11.55 -7.17 0.57
C PHE A 129 11.08 -6.67 -0.80
N LEU A 130 11.98 -6.61 -1.79
CA LEU A 130 11.67 -6.13 -3.13
C LEU A 130 10.70 -7.06 -3.87
N THR A 131 10.84 -8.39 -3.70
CA THR A 131 9.88 -9.37 -4.22
C THR A 131 8.50 -9.17 -3.60
N ALA A 132 8.40 -9.03 -2.28
CA ALA A 132 7.13 -8.75 -1.60
C ALA A 132 6.53 -7.42 -2.07
N LEU A 133 7.34 -6.37 -2.18
CA LEU A 133 6.92 -5.06 -2.64
C LEU A 133 6.34 -5.10 -4.06
N SER A 134 7.00 -5.80 -4.98
CA SER A 134 6.53 -5.98 -6.35
C SER A 134 5.23 -6.79 -6.41
N THR A 135 5.14 -7.87 -5.61
CA THR A 135 3.98 -8.76 -5.58
C THR A 135 2.72 -8.07 -5.05
N TYR A 136 2.85 -7.28 -3.97
CA TYR A 136 1.73 -6.59 -3.32
C TYR A 136 1.61 -5.11 -3.72
N ALA A 137 2.26 -4.70 -4.81
CA ALA A 137 2.30 -3.32 -5.26
C ALA A 137 0.90 -2.72 -5.49
N GLY A 138 -0.01 -3.46 -6.11
CA GLY A 138 -1.39 -3.00 -6.36
C GLY A 138 -2.11 -2.56 -5.08
N PRO A 139 -2.37 -3.47 -4.12
CA PRO A 139 -2.98 -3.13 -2.84
C PRO A 139 -2.23 -2.04 -2.07
N LEU A 140 -0.89 -2.07 -2.09
CA LEU A 140 -0.06 -1.08 -1.40
C LEU A 140 -0.22 0.32 -1.97
N LEU A 141 -0.14 0.48 -3.29
CA LEU A 141 -0.29 1.77 -3.96
C LEU A 141 -1.67 2.38 -3.69
N TRP A 142 -2.73 1.57 -3.72
CA TRP A 142 -4.07 2.03 -3.39
C TRP A 142 -4.23 2.40 -1.92
N ALA A 143 -3.62 1.65 -1.00
CA ALA A 143 -3.63 1.97 0.42
C ALA A 143 -2.86 3.27 0.73
N CYS A 144 -1.67 3.45 0.13
CA CYS A 144 -0.89 4.69 0.26
C CYS A 144 -1.63 5.89 -0.36
N HIS A 145 -2.24 5.70 -1.55
CA HIS A 145 -3.06 6.74 -2.19
C HIS A 145 -4.25 7.15 -1.30
N LEU A 146 -4.92 6.20 -0.65
CA LEU A 146 -6.00 6.50 0.31
C LEU A 146 -5.51 7.41 1.44
N VAL A 147 -4.35 7.11 2.02
CA VAL A 147 -3.76 7.94 3.08
C VAL A 147 -3.45 9.35 2.58
N CYS A 148 -2.84 9.48 1.40
CA CYS A 148 -2.56 10.77 0.78
C CYS A 148 -3.86 11.56 0.50
N PHE A 149 -4.88 10.89 -0.04
CA PHE A 149 -6.15 11.49 -0.40
C PHE A 149 -6.92 11.98 0.82
N LEU A 150 -7.06 11.14 1.87
CA LEU A 150 -7.75 11.52 3.10
C LEU A 150 -6.99 12.62 3.86
N SER A 151 -5.65 12.57 3.87
CA SER A 151 -4.82 13.60 4.54
C SER A 151 -4.80 14.94 3.80
N SER A 152 -5.05 14.95 2.49
CA SER A 152 -5.08 16.17 1.67
C SER A 152 -6.41 16.93 1.76
N GLN A 153 -7.48 16.27 2.21
CA GLN A 153 -8.79 16.91 2.37
C GLN A 153 -8.83 17.75 3.66
N ARG A 154 -8.66 19.06 3.50
CA ARG A 154 -8.53 20.03 4.59
C ARG A 154 -9.78 20.19 5.46
N ASP A 155 -10.96 19.93 4.90
CA ASP A 155 -12.24 20.10 5.57
C ASP A 155 -12.69 18.83 6.31
N ARG A 156 -11.96 17.71 6.17
CA ARG A 156 -12.27 16.48 6.88
C ARG A 156 -11.72 16.51 8.29
N SER A 157 -12.56 16.13 9.25
CA SER A 157 -12.12 15.94 10.63
C SER A 157 -11.03 14.85 10.69
N PRO A 158 -10.07 14.95 11.63
CA PRO A 158 -9.08 13.89 11.85
C PRO A 158 -9.75 12.52 12.10
N VAL A 159 -10.92 12.54 12.75
CA VAL A 159 -11.79 11.38 12.97
C VAL A 159 -12.15 10.64 11.67
N ALA A 160 -12.32 11.35 10.56
CA ALA A 160 -12.64 10.73 9.27
C ALA A 160 -11.53 9.78 8.79
N VAL A 161 -10.28 10.11 9.10
CA VAL A 161 -9.15 9.29 8.69
C VAL A 161 -8.96 8.09 9.62
N GLY A 162 -9.19 8.26 10.94
CA GLY A 162 -9.32 7.15 11.88
C GLY A 162 -10.44 6.18 11.50
N HIS A 163 -11.61 6.69 11.08
CA HIS A 163 -12.70 5.87 10.54
C HIS A 163 -12.29 5.11 9.27
N GLY A 164 -11.54 5.74 8.36
CA GLY A 164 -10.98 5.07 7.18
C GLY A 164 -10.02 3.94 7.56
N CYS A 165 -9.12 4.18 8.52
CA CYS A 165 -8.20 3.17 9.03
C CYS A 165 -8.95 1.97 9.65
N TYR A 166 -9.97 2.23 10.47
CA TYR A 166 -10.80 1.18 11.06
C TYR A 166 -11.58 0.40 9.99
N CYS A 167 -12.16 1.09 9.02
CA CYS A 167 -12.87 0.48 7.89
C CYS A 167 -11.93 -0.43 7.07
N LEU A 168 -10.71 0.04 6.78
CA LEU A 168 -9.71 -0.75 6.06
C LEU A 168 -9.31 -2.02 6.83
N ALA A 169 -9.09 -1.90 8.15
CA ALA A 169 -8.79 -3.03 9.02
C ALA A 169 -9.93 -4.05 9.03
N LEU A 170 -11.18 -3.59 9.19
CA LEU A 170 -12.36 -4.45 9.16
C LEU A 170 -12.54 -5.18 7.83
N LEU A 171 -12.43 -4.45 6.72
CA LEU A 171 -12.59 -5.02 5.39
C LEU A 171 -11.56 -6.13 5.12
N ARG A 172 -10.35 -6.02 5.68
CA ARG A 172 -9.32 -7.05 5.57
C ARG A 172 -9.45 -8.19 6.57
N SER A 173 -9.90 -7.90 7.79
CA SER A 173 -10.05 -8.94 8.82
C SER A 173 -11.16 -9.93 8.48
N VAL A 174 -12.23 -9.50 7.80
CA VAL A 174 -13.37 -10.37 7.46
C VAL A 174 -12.96 -11.53 6.52
N PRO A 175 -12.35 -11.30 5.35
CA PRO A 175 -11.85 -12.38 4.49
C PRO A 175 -10.80 -13.25 5.18
N ALA A 176 -9.87 -12.65 5.93
CA ALA A 176 -8.83 -13.38 6.65
C ALA A 176 -9.43 -14.34 7.69
N ALA A 177 -10.39 -13.88 8.50
CA ALA A 177 -11.08 -14.70 9.49
C ALA A 177 -11.89 -15.83 8.81
N ALA A 178 -12.66 -15.51 7.77
CA ALA A 178 -13.38 -16.52 7.01
C ALA A 178 -12.44 -17.59 6.44
N TYR A 179 -11.27 -17.18 5.95
CA TYR A 179 -10.28 -18.10 5.40
C TYR A 179 -9.64 -18.97 6.48
N ILE A 180 -9.29 -18.41 7.64
CA ILE A 180 -8.79 -19.17 8.79
C ILE A 180 -9.79 -20.23 9.22
N VAL A 181 -11.08 -19.89 9.31
CA VAL A 181 -12.16 -20.85 9.64
C VAL A 181 -12.24 -21.97 8.60
N LEU A 182 -12.20 -21.62 7.30
CA LEU A 182 -12.23 -22.60 6.21
C LEU A 182 -11.04 -23.56 6.26
N VAL A 183 -9.81 -23.03 6.41
CA VAL A 183 -8.58 -23.84 6.51
C VAL A 183 -8.59 -24.73 7.75
N THR A 184 -9.13 -24.24 8.87
CA THR A 184 -9.27 -25.02 10.11
C THR A 184 -10.26 -26.17 9.94
N THR A 185 -11.41 -25.90 9.32
CA THR A 185 -12.47 -26.89 9.08
C THR A 185 -12.03 -27.96 8.08
N LEU A 186 -11.35 -27.53 7.01
CA LEU A 186 -10.90 -28.39 5.91
C LEU A 186 -9.46 -28.88 6.10
N ARG A 187 -8.94 -28.91 7.33
CA ARG A 187 -7.54 -29.26 7.64
C ARG A 187 -7.12 -30.63 7.10
N TYR A 188 -8.03 -31.60 7.07
CA TYR A 188 -7.76 -32.96 6.57
C TYR A 188 -8.11 -33.14 5.09
N HIS A 189 -8.51 -32.07 4.40
CA HIS A 189 -8.80 -32.12 2.97
C HIS A 189 -7.50 -32.26 2.16
N LEU A 190 -7.56 -33.04 1.06
CA LEU A 190 -6.41 -33.35 0.20
C LEU A 190 -5.70 -32.10 -0.37
N PHE A 191 -6.42 -30.98 -0.47
CA PHE A 191 -5.91 -29.71 -1.01
C PHE A 191 -5.35 -28.73 0.04
N ILE A 192 -5.22 -29.14 1.32
CA ILE A 192 -4.76 -28.27 2.40
C ILE A 192 -3.40 -27.64 2.09
N TRP A 193 -2.48 -28.42 1.53
CA TRP A 193 -1.12 -27.96 1.24
C TRP A 193 -0.98 -27.29 -0.13
N SER A 194 -1.72 -27.74 -1.14
CA SER A 194 -1.55 -27.26 -2.52
C SER A 194 -2.39 -26.04 -2.88
N VAL A 195 -3.56 -25.87 -2.26
CA VAL A 195 -4.49 -24.77 -2.57
C VAL A 195 -4.69 -23.87 -1.36
N PHE A 196 -4.92 -24.45 -0.19
CA PHE A 196 -5.30 -23.68 0.98
C PHE A 196 -4.11 -22.93 1.61
N SER A 197 -2.98 -23.61 1.82
CA SER A 197 -1.79 -23.01 2.43
C SER A 197 -1.22 -21.84 1.62
N PRO A 198 -1.03 -21.92 0.28
CA PRO A 198 -0.57 -20.79 -0.52
C PRO A 198 -1.46 -19.56 -0.36
N LYS A 199 -2.78 -19.74 -0.48
CA LYS A 199 -3.72 -18.64 -0.35
C LYS A 199 -3.77 -18.06 1.07
N LEU A 200 -3.62 -18.89 2.11
CA LEU A 200 -3.52 -18.39 3.50
C LEU A 200 -2.30 -17.49 3.67
N LEU A 201 -1.16 -17.85 3.05
CA LEU A 201 0.05 -17.04 3.08
C LEU A 201 -0.16 -15.68 2.41
N TYR A 202 -0.85 -15.65 1.25
CA TYR A 202 -1.23 -14.39 0.61
C TYR A 202 -2.14 -13.54 1.51
N GLU A 203 -3.17 -14.13 2.13
CA GLU A 203 -4.06 -13.40 3.04
C GLU A 203 -3.31 -12.87 4.27
N ALA A 204 -2.38 -13.65 4.83
CA ALA A 204 -1.53 -13.21 5.94
C ALA A 204 -0.66 -12.02 5.55
N MET A 205 -0.05 -12.04 4.36
CA MET A 205 0.75 -10.91 3.87
C MET A 205 -0.09 -9.66 3.58
N HIS A 206 -1.28 -9.80 2.99
CA HIS A 206 -2.22 -8.69 2.83
C HIS A 206 -2.63 -8.08 4.17
N LEU A 207 -2.85 -8.91 5.20
CA LEU A 207 -3.17 -8.47 6.55
C LEU A 207 -1.98 -7.73 7.18
N LEU A 208 -0.77 -8.26 7.08
CA LEU A 208 0.46 -7.62 7.58
C LEU A 208 0.68 -6.26 6.93
N LEU A 209 0.55 -6.17 5.60
CA LEU A 209 0.69 -4.92 4.86
C LEU A 209 -0.35 -3.89 5.29
N THR A 210 -1.61 -4.31 5.41
CA THR A 210 -2.69 -3.43 5.86
C THR A 210 -2.47 -2.97 7.29
N ALA A 211 -2.08 -3.86 8.19
CA ALA A 211 -1.74 -3.53 9.56
C ALA A 211 -0.59 -2.52 9.62
N GLY A 212 0.45 -2.69 8.79
CA GLY A 212 1.54 -1.73 8.67
C GLY A 212 1.08 -0.34 8.23
N VAL A 213 0.21 -0.26 7.22
CA VAL A 213 -0.39 1.02 6.77
C VAL A 213 -1.25 1.64 7.88
N CYS A 214 -2.07 0.85 8.56
CA CYS A 214 -2.89 1.31 9.68
C CYS A 214 -2.05 1.80 10.86
N LEU A 215 -0.96 1.10 11.21
CA LEU A 215 -0.04 1.52 12.27
C LEU A 215 0.65 2.83 11.90
N PHE A 216 1.20 2.92 10.69
CA PHE A 216 1.76 4.16 10.17
C PHE A 216 0.73 5.29 10.29
N PHE A 217 -0.51 5.03 9.88
CA PHE A 217 -1.57 6.02 9.98
C PHE A 217 -1.90 6.47 11.42
N ASN A 218 -2.03 5.53 12.35
CA ASN A 218 -2.30 5.84 13.77
C ASN A 218 -1.15 6.64 14.41
N THR A 219 0.11 6.27 14.13
CA THR A 219 1.27 7.03 14.63
C THR A 219 1.27 8.47 14.09
N MET A 220 0.83 8.65 12.85
CA MET A 220 0.68 9.96 12.23
C MET A 220 -0.45 10.83 12.80
N GLU A 221 -1.45 10.22 13.43
CA GLU A 221 -2.56 10.91 14.08
C GLU A 221 -2.21 11.29 15.53
N GLN A 222 -1.60 10.36 16.28
CA GLN A 222 -1.20 10.57 17.68
C GLN A 222 -0.26 11.77 17.85
N SER A 223 0.71 11.95 16.94
CA SER A 223 1.64 13.09 16.96
C SER A 223 0.94 14.46 16.90
N HIS A 224 -0.25 14.55 16.30
CA HIS A 224 -1.01 15.79 16.20
C HIS A 224 -1.84 16.10 17.46
N THR A 225 -2.19 15.07 18.25
CA THR A 225 -2.90 15.26 19.52
C THR A 225 -1.96 15.65 20.66
N ALA A 226 -0.73 15.12 20.67
CA ALA A 226 0.26 15.43 21.69
C ALA A 226 0.79 16.87 21.63
N SER A 227 0.78 17.54 20.46
CA SER A 227 1.21 18.94 20.36
C SER A 227 0.15 19.97 20.78
N LYS A 228 -1.07 19.53 21.05
CA LYS A 228 -2.19 20.38 21.53
C LYS A 228 -2.42 20.29 23.04
N SER A 229 -1.72 19.38 23.73
CA SER A 229 -1.68 19.27 25.20
C SER A 229 -0.48 20.03 25.74
#